data_AF-A0A952FZT1-F1
#
_entry.id   AF-A0A952FZT1-F1
#
_cell.length_a   1.000
_cell.length_b   1.000
_cell.length_c   1.000
_cell.angle_alpha   90.00
_cell.angle_beta   90.00
_cell.angle_gamma   90.00
#
_symmetry.space_group_name_H-M   'P 1'
#
loop_
_entity.id
_entity.type
_entity.pdbx_description
1 polymer ?
#
loop_
_entity_poly.entity_id
_entity_poly.type
_entity_poly.pdbx_seq_one_letter_code
_entity_poly.pdbx_strand_id
1 'polypeptide(L)'
;MLTQVAGQPVCPSDDVDQAWHLHITRTADYERFCREALGQFLHHRPAEAGSSERERHRTMYAQTLRHYLRAFRTPPPADVWPGPAERFARPPASRTLIGLPGPFARAPFLAASMAILAIAMALNRLGVLDATHAMSGPRFLGIALPVTLALLVVAWLSTGALENARKQDTLDPYEAAWLGGGDARMTVMALTLLVERGVLRLDRREVGTGSDRRKLNRLLFEGPPPEGLHPVELACLAGVRHGVLEFDRARAALAPTAGRI
;
A
#
# COMPACT_ATOMS: atom_id res chain seq x y z
N MET A 1 -20.07 24.88 -5.30
CA MET A 1 -21.51 25.19 -5.18
C MET A 1 -22.09 24.75 -3.84
N LEU A 2 -21.95 23.48 -3.41
CA LEU A 2 -22.50 23.02 -2.11
C LEU A 2 -21.99 23.81 -0.89
N THR A 3 -20.70 24.12 -0.88
CA THR A 3 -20.05 24.98 0.12
C THR A 3 -20.68 26.37 0.23
N GLN A 4 -21.32 26.85 -0.84
CA GLN A 4 -21.96 28.17 -0.90
C GLN A 4 -23.40 28.14 -0.40
N VAL A 5 -24.11 27.03 -0.62
CA VAL A 5 -25.55 26.92 -0.31
C VAL A 5 -25.86 26.23 1.01
N ALA A 6 -24.92 25.46 1.57
CA ALA A 6 -25.15 24.68 2.78
C ALA A 6 -25.21 25.54 4.08
N GLY A 7 -24.69 26.77 4.03
CA GLY A 7 -24.61 27.69 5.17
C GLY A 7 -23.73 27.20 6.34
N GLN A 8 -23.02 26.08 6.13
CA GLN A 8 -22.17 25.42 7.13
C GLN A 8 -21.04 24.67 6.42
N PRO A 9 -19.97 24.31 7.13
CA PRO A 9 -18.91 23.47 6.58
C PRO A 9 -19.48 22.15 6.02
N VAL A 10 -18.92 21.68 4.90
CA VAL A 10 -19.30 20.41 4.27
C VAL A 10 -18.12 19.47 4.20
N CYS A 11 -18.38 18.16 4.28
CA CYS A 11 -17.38 17.11 4.20
C CYS A 11 -17.57 16.37 2.86
N PRO A 12 -16.61 16.45 1.92
CA PRO A 12 -16.70 15.74 0.64
C PRO A 12 -16.55 14.21 0.84
N SER A 13 -16.91 13.41 -0.16
CA SER A 13 -16.50 12.00 -0.24
C SER A 13 -14.99 11.89 -0.46
N ASP A 14 -14.42 10.68 -0.31
CA ASP A 14 -12.96 10.50 -0.40
C ASP A 14 -12.42 10.81 -1.80
N ASP A 15 -13.13 10.40 -2.85
CA ASP A 15 -12.74 10.70 -4.25
C ASP A 15 -12.76 12.21 -4.54
N VAL A 16 -13.78 12.89 -4.04
CA VAL A 16 -13.91 14.35 -4.21
C VAL A 16 -12.87 15.09 -3.38
N ASP A 17 -12.53 14.60 -2.17
CA ASP A 17 -11.47 15.16 -1.33
C ASP A 17 -10.10 15.04 -2.03
N GLN A 18 -9.78 13.89 -2.61
CA GLN A 18 -8.55 13.68 -3.37
C GLN A 18 -8.46 14.61 -4.59
N ALA A 19 -9.53 14.72 -5.37
CA ALA A 19 -9.59 15.66 -6.48
C ALA A 19 -9.42 17.10 -6.01
N TRP A 20 -9.98 17.45 -4.85
CA TRP A 20 -9.85 18.76 -4.23
C TRP A 20 -8.42 19.07 -3.77
N HIS A 21 -7.74 18.12 -3.12
CA HIS A 21 -6.32 18.26 -2.77
C HIS A 21 -5.46 18.45 -4.01
N LEU A 22 -5.66 17.65 -5.06
CA LEU A 22 -4.95 17.82 -6.32
C LEU A 22 -5.19 19.22 -6.90
N HIS A 23 -6.43 19.71 -6.87
CA HIS A 23 -6.75 21.03 -7.40
C HIS A 23 -6.04 22.15 -6.62
N ILE A 24 -5.97 22.08 -5.29
CA ILE A 24 -5.26 23.04 -4.44
C ILE A 24 -3.77 23.15 -4.82
N THR A 25 -3.14 22.03 -5.21
CA THR A 25 -1.73 22.07 -5.65
C THR A 25 -1.52 22.83 -6.96
N ARG A 26 -2.56 22.96 -7.79
CA ARG A 26 -2.59 23.83 -8.97
C ARG A 26 -3.09 25.23 -8.59
N THR A 27 -2.29 25.94 -7.79
CA THR A 27 -2.68 27.17 -7.08
C THR A 27 -3.31 28.24 -7.97
N ALA A 28 -2.79 28.49 -9.18
CA ALA A 28 -3.35 29.48 -10.11
C ALA A 28 -4.74 29.08 -10.66
N ASP A 29 -4.92 27.80 -11.00
CA ASP A 29 -6.23 27.29 -11.46
C ASP A 29 -7.23 27.25 -10.29
N TYR A 30 -6.75 26.91 -9.10
CA TYR A 30 -7.55 26.91 -7.86
C TYR A 30 -8.08 28.30 -7.52
N GLU A 31 -7.22 29.31 -7.53
CA GLU A 31 -7.60 30.70 -7.27
C GLU A 31 -8.65 31.18 -8.30
N ARG A 32 -8.40 30.89 -9.58
CA ARG A 32 -9.34 31.21 -10.66
C ARG A 32 -10.69 30.54 -10.43
N PHE A 33 -10.71 29.24 -10.13
CA PHE A 33 -11.93 28.49 -9.84
C PHE A 33 -12.68 29.05 -8.63
N CYS A 34 -11.99 29.39 -7.54
CA CYS A 34 -12.61 29.99 -6.36
C CYS A 34 -13.29 31.33 -6.70
N ARG A 35 -12.63 32.19 -7.48
CA ARG A 35 -13.19 33.48 -7.87
C ARG A 35 -14.37 33.34 -8.84
N GLU A 36 -14.21 32.51 -9.87
CA GLU A 36 -15.15 32.45 -11.00
C GLU A 36 -16.33 31.50 -10.73
N ALA A 37 -16.10 30.35 -10.10
CA ALA A 37 -17.14 29.35 -9.86
C ALA A 37 -17.73 29.39 -8.46
N LEU A 38 -16.96 29.81 -7.44
CA LEU A 38 -17.42 29.84 -6.05
C LEU A 38 -17.74 31.26 -5.55
N GLY A 39 -17.25 32.30 -6.21
CA GLY A 39 -17.42 33.70 -5.80
C GLY A 39 -16.62 34.11 -4.55
N GLN A 40 -15.90 33.17 -3.93
CA GLN A 40 -15.05 33.43 -2.77
C GLN A 40 -13.96 32.38 -2.64
N PHE A 41 -12.86 32.74 -1.97
CA PHE A 41 -11.77 31.82 -1.68
C PHE A 41 -12.20 30.78 -0.64
N LEU A 42 -12.06 29.51 -0.98
CA LEU A 42 -12.39 28.42 -0.07
C LEU A 42 -11.13 27.97 0.66
N HIS A 43 -11.11 28.07 1.99
CA HIS A 43 -9.98 27.59 2.78
C HIS A 43 -10.17 26.11 3.16
N HIS A 44 -9.18 25.28 2.84
CA HIS A 44 -9.15 23.90 3.31
C HIS A 44 -8.79 23.86 4.80
N ARG A 45 -9.48 23.00 5.56
CA ARG A 45 -9.20 22.72 6.97
C ARG A 45 -8.96 21.21 7.14
N PRO A 46 -7.73 20.79 7.50
CA PRO A 46 -7.44 19.40 7.78
C PRO A 46 -8.29 18.84 8.93
N ALA A 47 -8.55 17.54 8.89
CA ALA A 47 -9.14 16.82 10.00
C ALA A 47 -8.18 16.79 11.20
N GLU A 48 -8.69 16.91 12.42
CA GLU A 48 -7.90 16.62 13.61
C GLU A 48 -7.78 15.11 13.85
N ALA A 49 -6.79 14.70 14.66
CA ALA A 49 -6.67 13.30 15.06
C ALA A 49 -7.55 13.02 16.28
N GLY A 50 -8.44 12.03 16.21
CA GLY A 50 -9.24 11.62 17.37
C GLY A 50 -10.45 10.76 17.04
N SER A 51 -11.01 10.07 18.03
CA SER A 51 -12.27 9.32 17.89
C SER A 51 -13.49 10.24 17.82
N SER A 52 -13.49 11.32 18.61
CA SER A 52 -14.52 12.36 18.57
C SER A 52 -14.62 13.02 17.20
N GLU A 53 -13.47 13.33 16.59
CA GLU A 53 -13.39 13.96 15.28
C GLU A 53 -13.92 13.06 14.17
N ARG A 54 -13.66 11.75 14.25
CA ARG A 54 -14.23 10.78 13.29
C ARG A 54 -15.75 10.77 13.33
N GLU A 55 -16.35 10.81 14.50
CA GLU A 55 -17.82 10.84 14.63
C GLU A 55 -18.40 12.17 14.13
N ARG A 56 -17.72 13.29 14.40
CA ARG A 56 -18.05 14.60 13.83
C ARG A 56 -18.05 14.56 12.30
N HIS A 57 -17.00 13.99 11.71
CA HIS A 57 -16.88 13.82 10.25
C HIS A 57 -17.97 12.92 9.67
N ARG A 58 -18.31 11.82 10.34
CA ARG A 58 -19.40 10.94 9.94
C ARG A 58 -20.74 11.68 9.88
N THR A 59 -21.03 12.48 10.90
CA THR A 59 -22.24 13.31 10.98
C THR A 59 -22.24 14.39 9.89
N MET A 60 -21.13 15.09 9.71
CA MET A 60 -20.95 16.16 8.73
C MET A 60 -21.08 15.65 7.28
N TYR A 61 -20.56 14.45 6.99
CA TYR A 61 -20.73 13.80 5.70
C TYR A 61 -22.19 13.46 5.41
N ALA A 62 -22.90 12.87 6.39
CA ALA A 62 -24.33 12.57 6.24
C ALA A 62 -25.16 13.84 5.98
N GLN A 63 -24.82 14.96 6.63
CA GLN A 63 -25.43 16.25 6.36
C GLN A 63 -25.10 16.76 4.95
N THR A 64 -23.86 16.56 4.49
CA THR A 64 -23.43 16.95 3.13
C THR A 64 -24.24 16.23 2.05
N LEU A 65 -24.50 14.93 2.21
CA LEU A 65 -25.36 14.17 1.28
C LEU A 65 -26.80 14.71 1.26
N ARG A 66 -27.33 15.12 2.41
CA ARG A 66 -28.67 15.74 2.49
C ARG A 66 -28.69 17.11 1.78
N HIS A 67 -27.64 17.90 1.94
CA HIS A 67 -27.49 19.19 1.25
C HIS A 67 -27.35 18.99 -0.26
N TYR A 68 -26.62 17.97 -0.71
CA TYR A 68 -26.54 17.58 -2.11
C TYR A 68 -27.94 17.34 -2.68
N LEU A 69 -28.71 16.45 -2.05
CA LEU A 69 -30.06 16.11 -2.51
C LEU A 69 -30.99 17.33 -2.54
N ARG A 70 -30.87 18.24 -1.55
CA ARG A 70 -31.66 19.47 -1.52
C ARG A 70 -31.28 20.45 -2.63
N ALA A 71 -29.98 20.61 -2.89
CA ALA A 71 -29.45 21.57 -3.85
C ALA A 71 -29.71 21.12 -5.30
N PHE A 72 -29.47 19.84 -5.60
CA PHE A 72 -29.51 19.32 -6.97
C PHE A 72 -30.79 18.55 -7.30
N ARG A 73 -31.64 18.28 -6.30
CA ARG A 73 -32.90 17.50 -6.44
C ARG A 73 -32.71 16.08 -6.98
N THR A 74 -31.46 15.60 -7.00
CA THR A 74 -31.08 14.24 -7.37
C THR A 74 -30.24 13.63 -6.27
N PRO A 75 -30.33 12.30 -6.05
CA PRO A 75 -29.42 11.63 -5.15
C PRO A 75 -27.99 11.74 -5.69
N PRO A 76 -26.98 11.94 -4.82
CA PRO A 76 -25.60 11.91 -5.26
C PRO A 76 -25.26 10.49 -5.77
N PRO A 77 -24.49 10.38 -6.86
CA PRO A 77 -24.21 9.09 -7.49
C PRO A 77 -23.30 8.26 -6.56
N ALA A 78 -23.71 7.01 -6.29
CA ALA A 78 -23.16 6.20 -5.20
C ALA A 78 -21.72 5.73 -5.44
N ASP A 79 -21.28 5.69 -6.69
CA ASP A 79 -19.91 5.41 -7.11
C ASP A 79 -18.92 6.49 -6.65
N VAL A 80 -19.34 7.76 -6.59
CA VAL A 80 -18.51 8.89 -6.12
C VAL A 80 -18.86 9.29 -4.68
N TRP A 81 -20.13 9.11 -4.29
CA TRP A 81 -20.68 9.51 -2.99
C TRP A 81 -21.33 8.32 -2.28
N PRO A 82 -20.52 7.38 -1.77
CA PRO A 82 -21.02 6.20 -1.07
C PRO A 82 -21.77 6.59 0.21
N GLY A 83 -22.61 5.69 0.69
CA GLY A 83 -23.37 5.91 1.93
C GLY A 83 -22.44 6.07 3.16
N PRO A 84 -22.85 6.77 4.24
CA PRO A 84 -21.99 6.94 5.42
C PRO A 84 -21.55 5.63 6.07
N ALA A 85 -22.37 4.57 5.99
CA ALA A 85 -22.00 3.26 6.50
C ALA A 85 -20.87 2.60 5.71
N GLU A 86 -20.84 2.82 4.40
CA GLU A 86 -19.85 2.28 3.47
C GLU A 86 -18.54 3.07 3.54
N ARG A 87 -18.61 4.41 3.45
CA ARG A 87 -17.43 5.28 3.54
C ARG A 87 -16.66 5.09 4.84
N PHE A 88 -17.38 5.05 5.96
CA PHE A 88 -16.79 4.90 7.29
C PHE A 88 -16.86 3.44 7.77
N ALA A 89 -17.03 2.48 6.87
CA ALA A 89 -16.86 1.08 7.21
C ALA A 89 -15.43 0.89 7.70
N ARG A 90 -15.26 0.12 8.78
CA ARG A 90 -13.93 -0.31 9.17
C ARG A 90 -13.42 -1.18 8.01
N PRO A 91 -12.26 -0.88 7.40
CA PRO A 91 -11.69 -1.81 6.44
C PRO A 91 -11.64 -3.19 7.10
N PRO A 92 -11.98 -4.28 6.39
CA PRO A 92 -11.81 -5.62 6.95
C PRO A 92 -10.41 -5.66 7.50
N ALA A 93 -10.25 -6.13 8.74
CA ALA A 93 -8.97 -6.10 9.44
C ALA A 93 -7.93 -6.69 8.49
N SER A 94 -7.19 -5.82 7.81
CA SER A 94 -6.01 -6.21 7.08
C SER A 94 -5.18 -6.79 8.21
N ARG A 95 -5.03 -8.12 8.23
CA ARG A 95 -4.02 -8.77 9.06
C ARG A 95 -2.78 -7.97 8.78
N THR A 96 -2.39 -7.13 9.72
CA THR A 96 -1.27 -6.23 9.57
C THR A 96 -0.08 -7.14 9.36
N LEU A 97 0.32 -7.30 8.10
CA LEU A 97 1.40 -8.18 7.68
C LEU A 97 2.75 -7.48 7.91
N ILE A 98 2.81 -6.67 8.96
CA ILE A 98 4.02 -6.13 9.57
C ILE A 98 3.94 -6.63 11.00
N GLY A 99 4.50 -7.82 11.21
CA GLY A 99 4.73 -8.34 12.53
C GLY A 99 5.71 -7.42 13.26
N LEU A 100 5.18 -6.59 14.16
CA LEU A 100 5.90 -6.12 15.33
C LEU A 100 4.90 -6.08 16.50
N PRO A 101 4.82 -7.12 17.33
CA PRO A 101 4.13 -7.03 18.59
C PRO A 101 5.03 -6.29 19.61
N GLY A 102 4.51 -5.21 20.21
CA GLY A 102 4.96 -4.73 21.53
C GLY A 102 5.83 -3.46 21.61
N PRO A 103 6.07 -2.96 22.85
CA PRO A 103 6.71 -1.67 23.17
C PRO A 103 8.18 -1.51 22.70
N PHE A 104 8.77 -2.55 22.11
CA PHE A 104 10.15 -2.53 21.60
C PHE A 104 10.31 -1.77 20.28
N ALA A 105 9.24 -1.47 19.54
CA ALA A 105 9.33 -0.67 18.32
C ALA A 105 9.69 0.82 18.55
N ARG A 106 9.53 1.34 19.78
CA ARG A 106 9.80 2.75 20.13
C ARG A 106 11.12 2.95 20.90
N ALA A 107 11.66 1.90 21.51
CA ALA A 107 12.85 1.96 22.34
C ALA A 107 14.14 2.39 21.61
N PRO A 108 14.47 1.90 20.39
CA PRO A 108 15.72 2.31 19.73
C PRO A 108 15.68 3.77 19.25
N PHE A 109 14.50 4.26 18.82
CA PHE A 109 14.34 5.65 18.37
C PHE A 109 14.44 6.66 19.52
N LEU A 110 13.90 6.34 20.70
CA LEU A 110 14.04 7.19 21.89
C LEU A 110 15.49 7.22 22.40
N ALA A 111 16.17 6.08 22.44
CA ALA A 111 17.58 6.02 22.87
C ALA A 111 18.50 6.80 21.91
N ALA A 112 18.31 6.66 20.60
CA ALA A 112 19.07 7.41 19.60
C ALA A 112 18.82 8.93 19.70
N SER A 113 17.56 9.33 19.90
CA SER A 113 17.19 10.76 20.06
C SER A 113 17.81 11.38 21.32
N MET A 114 17.83 10.62 22.43
CA MET A 114 18.47 11.05 23.68
C MET A 114 19.99 11.16 23.55
N ALA A 115 20.63 10.25 22.81
CA ALA A 115 22.07 10.32 22.53
C ALA A 115 22.42 11.55 21.68
N ILE A 116 21.65 11.84 20.63
CA ILE A 116 21.82 13.03 19.79
C ILE A 116 21.69 14.30 20.64
N LEU A 117 20.67 14.38 21.49
CA LEU A 117 20.46 15.52 22.38
C LEU A 117 21.60 15.71 23.38
N ALA A 118 22.10 14.62 23.97
CA ALA A 118 23.24 14.66 24.89
C ALA A 118 24.53 15.14 24.20
N ILE A 119 24.80 14.67 22.97
CA ILE A 119 25.93 15.11 22.16
C ILE A 119 25.81 16.60 21.82
N ALA A 120 24.63 17.06 21.37
CA ALA A 120 24.39 18.46 21.06
C ALA A 120 24.61 19.36 22.29
N MET A 121 24.13 18.93 23.46
CA MET A 121 24.29 19.67 24.71
C MET A 121 25.75 19.70 25.18
N ALA A 122 26.51 18.62 25.00
CA ALA A 122 27.94 18.57 25.29
C ALA A 122 28.75 19.50 24.37
N LEU A 123 28.47 19.49 23.07
CA LEU A 123 29.11 20.38 22.09
C LEU A 123 28.84 21.86 22.39
N ASN A 124 27.61 22.18 22.83
CA ASN A 124 27.26 23.53 23.28
C ASN A 124 28.02 23.93 24.56
N ARG A 125 28.12 23.02 25.54
CA ARG A 125 28.86 23.27 26.80
C ARG A 125 30.36 23.44 26.61
N LEU A 126 30.94 22.77 25.61
CA LEU A 126 32.35 22.87 25.25
C LEU A 126 32.66 24.10 24.38
N GLY A 127 31.67 24.95 24.08
CA GLY A 127 31.85 26.15 23.25
C GLY A 127 32.23 25.85 21.80
N VAL A 128 31.97 24.62 21.32
CA VAL A 128 32.34 24.19 19.97
C VAL A 128 31.56 24.99 18.93
N LEU A 129 30.29 25.32 19.22
CA LEU A 129 29.44 26.15 18.37
C LEU A 129 29.95 27.60 18.30
N ASP A 130 30.38 28.17 19.43
CA ASP A 130 30.95 29.52 19.45
C ASP A 130 32.30 29.57 18.71
N ALA A 131 33.12 28.53 18.87
CA ALA A 131 34.38 28.38 18.16
C ALA A 131 34.18 28.26 16.64
N THR A 132 33.18 27.50 16.17
CA THR A 132 32.90 27.38 14.73
C THR A 132 32.32 28.67 14.14
N HIS A 133 31.51 29.41 14.90
CA HIS A 133 31.00 30.72 14.47
C HIS A 133 32.09 31.80 14.40
N ALA A 134 33.12 31.71 15.23
CA ALA A 134 34.26 32.62 15.22
C ALA A 134 35.32 32.29 14.13
N MET A 135 35.20 31.15 13.46
CA MET A 135 36.13 30.74 12.41
C MET A 135 35.85 31.46 11.10
N SER A 136 36.93 31.84 10.38
CA SER A 136 36.79 32.32 9.01
C SER A 136 36.29 31.21 8.09
N GLY A 137 35.45 31.57 7.10
CA GLY A 137 34.83 30.62 6.17
C GLY A 137 35.79 29.58 5.56
N PRO A 138 37.01 29.94 5.09
CA PRO A 138 37.97 28.98 4.55
C PRO A 138 38.50 27.97 5.60
N ARG A 139 38.70 28.40 6.85
CA ARG A 139 39.14 27.51 7.94
C ARG A 139 38.02 26.57 8.36
N PHE A 140 36.79 27.05 8.39
CA PHE A 140 35.61 26.22 8.63
C PHE A 140 35.49 25.12 7.55
N LEU A 141 35.58 25.49 6.28
CA LEU A 141 35.52 24.53 5.16
C LEU A 141 36.64 23.48 5.22
N GLY A 142 37.86 23.89 5.58
CA GLY A 142 39.00 22.98 5.74
C GLY A 142 38.79 21.89 6.80
N ILE A 143 37.92 22.12 7.78
CA ILE A 143 37.57 21.12 8.82
C ILE A 143 36.26 20.41 8.48
N ALA A 144 35.22 21.14 8.05
CA ALA A 144 33.89 20.61 7.81
C ALA A 144 33.85 19.61 6.65
N LEU A 145 34.60 19.87 5.57
CA LEU A 145 34.61 19.03 4.38
C LEU A 145 35.18 17.62 4.64
N PRO A 146 36.37 17.44 5.26
CA PRO A 146 36.87 16.10 5.57
C PRO A 146 36.02 15.36 6.62
N VAL A 147 35.47 16.06 7.62
CA VAL A 147 34.57 15.45 8.61
C VAL A 147 33.30 14.93 7.95
N THR A 148 32.68 15.73 7.08
CA THR A 148 31.47 15.32 6.34
C THR A 148 31.76 14.14 5.42
N LEU A 149 32.90 14.15 4.71
CA LEU A 149 33.30 13.04 3.85
C LEU A 149 33.54 11.75 4.65
N ALA A 150 34.19 11.85 5.82
CA ALA A 150 34.40 10.70 6.69
C ALA A 150 33.08 10.12 7.20
N LEU A 151 32.11 10.97 7.59
CA LEU A 151 30.78 10.52 8.01
C LEU A 151 30.02 9.85 6.86
N LEU A 152 30.13 10.35 5.64
CA LEU A 152 29.53 9.72 4.45
C LEU A 152 30.15 8.35 4.16
N VAL A 153 31.47 8.20 4.31
CA VAL A 153 32.16 6.90 4.15
C VAL A 153 31.71 5.91 5.23
N VAL A 154 31.61 6.33 6.50
CA VAL A 154 31.10 5.49 7.58
C VAL A 154 29.64 5.09 7.34
N ALA A 155 28.80 6.03 6.89
CA ALA A 155 27.42 5.74 6.51
C ALA A 155 27.36 4.71 5.37
N TRP A 156 28.16 4.88 4.33
CA TRP A 156 28.23 3.95 3.20
C TRP A 156 28.71 2.54 3.61
N LEU A 157 29.75 2.45 4.44
CA LEU A 157 30.25 1.18 4.95
C LEU A 157 29.26 0.50 5.91
N SER A 158 28.54 1.27 6.73
CA SER A 158 27.52 0.74 7.63
C SER A 158 26.23 0.34 6.92
N THR A 159 25.88 0.97 5.79
CA THR A 159 24.74 0.52 4.96
C THR A 159 24.95 -0.87 4.39
N GLY A 160 26.16 -1.25 3.98
CA GLY A 160 26.45 -2.61 3.52
C GLY A 160 26.32 -3.68 4.62
N ALA A 161 26.55 -3.32 5.88
CA ALA A 161 26.33 -4.21 7.02
C ALA A 161 24.83 -4.36 7.36
N LEU A 162 24.05 -3.28 7.24
CA LEU A 162 22.59 -3.31 7.41
C LEU A 162 21.90 -4.06 6.27
N GLU A 163 22.41 -3.95 5.04
CA GLU A 163 21.91 -4.68 3.86
C GLU A 163 22.21 -6.18 3.98
N ASN A 164 23.39 -6.55 4.47
CA ASN A 164 23.75 -7.95 4.77
C ASN A 164 22.97 -8.55 5.94
N ALA A 165 22.65 -7.76 6.97
CA ALA A 165 21.76 -8.18 8.07
C ALA A 165 20.30 -8.32 7.62
N ARG A 166 19.93 -7.65 6.52
CA ARG A 166 18.64 -7.77 5.84
C ARG A 166 18.70 -8.76 4.67
N LYS A 167 19.49 -9.83 4.78
CA LYS A 167 19.17 -11.08 4.08
C LYS A 167 17.79 -11.51 4.56
N GLN A 168 16.77 -11.03 3.86
CA GLN A 168 15.39 -11.44 4.03
C GLN A 168 15.38 -12.97 3.91
N ASP A 169 14.72 -13.65 4.85
CA ASP A 169 14.19 -14.99 4.57
C ASP A 169 13.34 -14.82 3.30
N THR A 170 13.88 -15.22 2.15
CA THR A 170 13.20 -15.09 0.88
C THR A 170 12.07 -16.11 0.91
N LEU A 171 10.87 -15.62 1.19
CA LEU A 171 9.66 -16.41 1.07
C LEU A 171 9.64 -17.03 -0.33
N ASP A 172 9.48 -18.35 -0.39
CA ASP A 172 9.27 -19.05 -1.64
C ASP A 172 8.02 -18.45 -2.34
N PRO A 173 8.02 -18.24 -3.67
CA PRO A 173 6.81 -17.93 -4.44
C PRO A 173 5.51 -18.59 -3.98
N TYR A 174 5.55 -19.86 -3.53
CA TYR A 174 4.36 -20.56 -3.02
C TYR A 174 3.93 -20.07 -1.62
N GLU A 175 4.88 -19.81 -0.73
CA GLU A 175 4.63 -19.24 0.60
C GLU A 175 4.06 -17.82 0.47
N ALA A 176 4.65 -17.01 -0.41
CA ALA A 176 4.15 -15.67 -0.72
C ALA A 176 2.72 -15.70 -1.30
N ALA A 177 2.44 -16.62 -2.22
CA ALA A 177 1.11 -16.80 -2.80
C ALA A 177 0.09 -17.24 -1.74
N TRP A 178 0.48 -18.14 -0.84
CA TRP A 178 -0.37 -18.60 0.27
C TRP A 178 -0.68 -17.50 1.27
N LEU A 179 0.32 -16.72 1.69
CA LEU A 179 0.11 -15.59 2.61
C LEU A 179 -0.85 -14.55 2.02
N GLY A 180 -0.81 -14.35 0.70
CA GLY A 180 -1.68 -13.41 0.02
C GLY A 180 -3.15 -13.85 -0.13
N GLY A 181 -3.47 -15.15 -0.04
CA GLY A 181 -4.83 -15.62 -0.33
C GLY A 181 -5.06 -17.12 -0.25
N GLY A 182 -4.30 -17.82 0.59
CA GLY A 182 -4.45 -19.22 0.93
C GLY A 182 -4.14 -20.20 -0.21
N ASP A 183 -4.75 -21.37 -0.10
CA ASP A 183 -4.66 -22.48 -1.06
C ASP A 183 -5.03 -22.07 -2.50
N ALA A 184 -6.02 -21.18 -2.66
CA ALA A 184 -6.46 -20.72 -3.97
C ALA A 184 -5.37 -19.95 -4.71
N ARG A 185 -4.71 -18.99 -4.04
CA ARG A 185 -3.61 -18.22 -4.66
C ARG A 185 -2.35 -19.07 -4.85
N MET A 186 -2.06 -19.98 -3.93
CA MET A 186 -0.97 -20.96 -4.10
C MET A 186 -1.22 -21.86 -5.33
N THR A 187 -2.46 -22.31 -5.53
CA THR A 187 -2.84 -23.11 -6.71
C THR A 187 -2.65 -22.32 -8.00
N VAL A 188 -3.11 -21.06 -8.05
CA VAL A 188 -2.89 -20.20 -9.23
C VAL A 188 -1.41 -20.02 -9.52
N MET A 189 -0.57 -19.79 -8.51
CA MET A 189 0.88 -19.66 -8.67
C MET A 189 1.50 -20.95 -9.23
N ALA A 190 1.16 -22.11 -8.66
CA ALA A 190 1.65 -23.40 -9.12
C ALA A 190 1.24 -23.71 -10.57
N LEU A 191 -0.03 -23.46 -10.93
CA LEU A 191 -0.49 -23.63 -12.31
C LEU A 191 0.20 -22.66 -13.26
N THR A 192 0.47 -21.42 -12.82
CA THR A 192 1.17 -20.41 -13.62
C THR A 192 2.60 -20.86 -13.93
N LEU A 193 3.34 -21.29 -12.91
CA LEU A 193 4.72 -21.77 -13.07
C LEU A 193 4.79 -23.07 -13.89
N LEU A 194 3.82 -23.98 -13.74
CA LEU A 194 3.72 -25.18 -14.55
C LEU A 194 3.45 -24.87 -16.04
N VAL A 195 2.66 -23.84 -16.33
CA VAL A 195 2.43 -23.36 -17.71
C VAL A 195 3.68 -22.69 -18.27
N GLU A 196 4.34 -21.84 -17.48
CA GLU A 196 5.58 -21.17 -17.88
C GLU A 196 6.71 -22.17 -18.18
N ARG A 197 6.81 -23.25 -17.38
CA ARG A 197 7.75 -24.36 -17.59
C ARG A 197 7.36 -25.30 -18.74
N GLY A 198 6.22 -25.08 -19.39
CA GLY A 198 5.74 -25.90 -20.49
C GLY A 198 5.21 -27.29 -20.11
N VAL A 199 5.02 -27.56 -18.81
CA VAL A 199 4.44 -28.83 -18.31
C VAL A 199 2.93 -28.87 -18.55
N LEU A 200 2.29 -27.70 -18.40
CA LEU A 200 0.88 -27.51 -18.73
C LEU A 200 0.73 -26.62 -19.95
N ARG A 201 -0.14 -27.02 -20.87
CA ARG A 201 -0.54 -26.21 -22.02
C ARG A 201 -1.95 -25.69 -21.84
N LEU A 202 -2.15 -24.39 -22.07
CA LEU A 202 -3.46 -23.78 -22.06
C LEU A 202 -4.16 -23.98 -23.41
N ASP A 203 -5.12 -24.88 -23.48
CA ASP A 203 -6.03 -25.02 -24.62
C ASP A 203 -7.21 -24.06 -24.45
N ARG A 204 -7.28 -23.08 -25.34
CA ARG A 204 -8.35 -22.07 -25.37
C ARG A 204 -9.37 -22.49 -26.43
N ARG A 205 -10.50 -23.06 -25.99
CA ARG A 205 -11.60 -23.42 -26.90
C ARG A 205 -12.79 -22.50 -26.72
N GLU A 206 -13.35 -22.05 -27.83
CA GLU A 206 -14.67 -21.44 -27.85
C GLU A 206 -15.70 -22.54 -28.06
N VAL A 207 -16.60 -22.70 -27.09
CA VAL A 207 -17.70 -23.68 -27.17
C VAL A 207 -19.02 -22.92 -27.21
N GLY A 208 -19.87 -23.24 -28.19
CA GLY A 208 -21.17 -22.62 -28.41
C GLY A 208 -21.36 -22.12 -29.85
N THR A 209 -22.61 -21.93 -30.25
CA THR A 209 -22.97 -21.33 -31.55
C THR A 209 -23.73 -20.02 -31.30
N GLY A 210 -23.45 -18.98 -32.10
CA GLY A 210 -24.13 -17.68 -31.95
C GLY A 210 -23.72 -16.90 -30.69
N SER A 211 -24.71 -16.35 -29.97
CA SER A 211 -24.49 -15.47 -28.81
C SER A 211 -24.11 -16.18 -27.50
N ASP A 212 -24.12 -17.53 -27.46
CA ASP A 212 -23.76 -18.34 -26.28
C ASP A 212 -22.32 -18.89 -26.37
N ARG A 213 -21.40 -18.15 -27.01
CA ARG A 213 -19.98 -18.51 -27.07
C ARG A 213 -19.35 -18.35 -25.68
N ARG A 214 -18.93 -19.46 -25.09
CA ARG A 214 -18.17 -19.51 -23.83
C ARG A 214 -16.71 -19.83 -24.12
N LYS A 215 -15.80 -19.04 -23.54
CA LYS A 215 -14.36 -19.32 -23.56
C LYS A 215 -14.06 -20.33 -22.46
N LEU A 216 -13.73 -21.56 -22.86
CA LEU A 216 -13.27 -22.61 -21.97
C LEU A 216 -11.75 -22.69 -22.04
N ASN A 217 -11.10 -22.41 -20.92
CA ASN A 217 -9.68 -22.62 -20.74
C ASN A 217 -9.48 -24.01 -20.13
N ARG A 218 -8.82 -24.91 -20.84
CA ARG A 218 -8.41 -26.23 -20.31
C ARG A 218 -6.90 -26.28 -20.18
N LEU A 219 -6.42 -26.84 -19.07
CA LEU A 219 -5.00 -27.12 -18.88
C LEU A 219 -4.75 -28.57 -19.29
N LEU A 220 -3.95 -28.75 -20.34
CA LEU A 220 -3.53 -30.05 -20.84
C LEU A 220 -2.15 -30.37 -20.27
N PHE A 221 -1.99 -31.58 -19.76
CA PHE A 221 -0.69 -32.08 -19.30
C PHE A 221 0.05 -32.72 -20.46
N GLU A 222 1.19 -32.15 -20.85
CA GLU A 222 2.00 -32.65 -21.97
C GLU A 222 3.34 -33.21 -21.43
N GLY A 223 3.58 -34.50 -21.67
CA GLY A 223 4.86 -35.15 -21.40
C GLY A 223 5.12 -35.55 -19.94
N PRO A 224 6.26 -36.22 -19.67
CA PRO A 224 6.67 -36.55 -18.32
C PRO A 224 7.08 -35.27 -17.55
N PRO A 225 6.79 -35.20 -16.23
CA PRO A 225 7.16 -34.04 -15.43
C PRO A 225 8.70 -33.88 -15.41
N PRO A 226 9.25 -32.67 -15.61
CA PRO A 226 10.68 -32.43 -15.51
C PRO A 226 11.22 -32.74 -14.10
N GLU A 227 12.48 -33.17 -14.01
CA GLU A 227 13.16 -33.38 -12.74
C GLU A 227 13.32 -32.06 -11.99
N GLY A 228 13.05 -32.05 -10.67
CA GLY A 228 13.21 -30.86 -9.82
C GLY A 228 11.94 -30.00 -9.62
N LEU A 229 10.75 -30.53 -9.91
CA LEU A 229 9.48 -29.84 -9.59
C LEU A 229 9.30 -29.65 -8.08
N HIS A 230 8.70 -28.53 -7.71
CA HIS A 230 8.41 -28.22 -6.31
C HIS A 230 7.31 -29.15 -5.75
N PRO A 231 7.32 -29.52 -4.46
CA PRO A 231 6.28 -30.37 -3.86
C PRO A 231 4.85 -29.86 -4.07
N VAL A 232 4.66 -28.54 -4.13
CA VAL A 232 3.38 -27.88 -4.42
C VAL A 232 2.93 -28.16 -5.86
N GLU A 233 3.84 -28.10 -6.83
CA GLU A 233 3.55 -28.39 -8.23
C GLU A 233 3.21 -29.87 -8.43
N LEU A 234 3.96 -30.77 -7.80
CA LEU A 234 3.68 -32.21 -7.79
C LEU A 234 2.30 -32.51 -7.20
N ALA A 235 1.92 -31.82 -6.12
CA ALA A 235 0.59 -31.95 -5.54
C ALA A 235 -0.52 -31.49 -6.49
N CYS A 236 -0.32 -30.39 -7.24
CA CYS A 236 -1.28 -29.97 -8.27
C CYS A 236 -1.39 -31.00 -9.41
N LEU A 237 -0.26 -31.58 -9.86
CA LEU A 237 -0.24 -32.57 -10.93
C LEU A 237 -0.95 -33.89 -10.55
N ALA A 238 -1.03 -34.23 -9.26
CA ALA A 238 -1.84 -35.37 -8.81
C ALA A 238 -3.34 -35.24 -9.14
N GLY A 239 -3.82 -34.02 -9.42
CA GLY A 239 -5.19 -33.75 -9.87
C GLY A 239 -5.47 -34.02 -11.35
N VAL A 240 -4.45 -34.34 -12.16
CA VAL A 240 -4.59 -34.60 -13.60
C VAL A 240 -5.41 -35.87 -13.82
N ARG A 241 -6.44 -35.81 -14.66
CA ARG A 241 -7.18 -37.01 -15.12
C ARG A 241 -7.32 -36.97 -16.64
N HIS A 242 -7.00 -38.09 -17.29
CA HIS A 242 -7.07 -38.24 -18.74
C HIS A 242 -6.34 -37.09 -19.49
N GLY A 243 -5.19 -36.65 -18.96
CA GLY A 243 -4.39 -35.56 -19.55
C GLY A 243 -4.95 -34.16 -19.36
N VAL A 244 -6.03 -33.98 -18.59
CA VAL A 244 -6.65 -32.67 -18.32
C VAL A 244 -6.59 -32.35 -16.83
N LEU A 245 -6.17 -31.12 -16.52
CA LEU A 245 -6.17 -30.54 -15.18
C LEU A 245 -7.24 -29.45 -15.07
N GLU A 246 -8.13 -29.60 -14.09
CA GLU A 246 -9.10 -28.56 -13.72
C GLU A 246 -8.64 -27.87 -12.44
N PHE A 247 -8.94 -26.57 -12.33
CA PHE A 247 -8.54 -25.75 -11.20
C PHE A 247 -9.00 -26.33 -9.86
N ASP A 248 -10.27 -26.73 -9.74
CA ASP A 248 -10.83 -27.27 -8.49
C ASP A 248 -10.16 -28.58 -8.08
N ARG A 249 -9.76 -29.41 -9.06
CA ARG A 249 -9.05 -30.67 -8.80
C ARG A 249 -7.61 -30.41 -8.37
N ALA A 250 -6.94 -29.46 -9.01
CA ALA A 250 -5.60 -29.03 -8.61
C ALA A 250 -5.60 -28.49 -7.19
N ARG A 251 -6.59 -27.65 -6.84
CA ARG A 251 -6.75 -27.10 -5.49
C ARG A 251 -7.06 -28.18 -4.44
N ALA A 252 -7.96 -29.11 -4.77
CA ALA A 252 -8.31 -30.21 -3.87
C ALA A 252 -7.12 -31.13 -3.59
N ALA A 253 -6.28 -31.40 -4.59
CA ALA A 253 -5.06 -32.19 -4.45
C ALA A 253 -3.96 -31.45 -3.66
N LEU A 254 -3.96 -30.12 -3.71
CA LEU A 254 -3.02 -29.25 -2.98
C LEU A 254 -3.35 -29.11 -1.48
N ALA A 255 -4.63 -29.17 -1.10
CA ALA A 255 -5.09 -28.90 0.26
C ALA A 255 -4.31 -29.62 1.40
N PRO A 256 -3.87 -30.88 1.25
CA PRO A 256 -3.06 -31.56 2.27
C PRO A 256 -1.64 -31.00 2.44
N THR A 257 -1.09 -30.39 1.38
CA THR A 257 0.26 -29.81 1.34
C THR A 257 0.25 -28.36 1.83
N ALA A 258 -0.81 -27.61 1.49
CA ALA A 258 -0.99 -26.22 1.91
C ALA A 258 -1.18 -26.05 3.43
N GLY A 259 -1.49 -27.12 4.18
CA GLY A 259 -1.56 -27.11 5.64
C GLY A 259 -0.23 -27.41 6.35
N ARG A 260 0.85 -27.66 5.60
CA ARG A 260 2.20 -27.92 6.12
C ARG A 260 3.20 -26.78 5.86
N ILE A 261 2.73 -25.73 5.17
CA ILE A 261 3.42 -24.47 4.90
C ILE A 261 2.91 -23.45 5.93
#